data_AF-A0A101FWC3-F1
#
_entry.id   AF-A0A101FWC3-F1
#
_cell.length_a   1.000
_cell.length_b   1.000
_cell.length_c   1.000
_cell.angle_alpha   90.00
_cell.angle_beta   90.00
_cell.angle_gamma   90.00
#
_symmetry.space_group_name_H-M   'P 1'
#
loop_
_entity.id
_entity.type
_entity.pdbx_description
1 polymer ?
#
loop_
_entity_poly.entity_id
_entity_poly.type
_entity_poly.pdbx_seq_one_letter_code
_entity_poly.pdbx_strand_id
1 'polypeptide(L)' 'SMQDIETLQSISKNLYEMSNCGLGQTAGAPLRDILTHFRAEVDAHIKLKVCPAGVCSMSGQSNLYL' A
#
# COMPACT_ATOMS: atom_id res chain seq x y z
N SER A 1 9.38 -4.38 -1.35
CA SER A 1 9.56 -5.82 -1.05
C SER A 1 8.37 -6.29 -0.23
N MET A 2 8.22 -7.60 0.07
CA MET A 2 7.17 -8.05 1.00
C MET A 2 7.44 -7.58 2.45
N GLN A 3 8.71 -7.46 2.83
CA GLN A 3 9.12 -6.99 4.15
C GLN A 3 8.76 -5.52 4.39
N ASP A 4 8.74 -4.70 3.33
CA ASP A 4 8.35 -3.29 3.45
C ASP A 4 6.88 -3.16 3.90
N ILE A 5 6.03 -4.14 3.59
CA ILE A 5 4.63 -4.15 4.02
C ILE A 5 4.51 -4.37 5.52
N GLU A 6 5.29 -5.27 6.10
CA GLU A 6 5.34 -5.48 7.56
C GLU A 6 5.83 -4.22 8.26
N THR A 7 6.81 -3.54 7.67
CA THR A 7 7.32 -2.25 8.16
C THR A 7 6.23 -1.18 8.12
N LEU A 8 5.49 -1.07 7.01
CA LEU A 8 4.36 -0.14 6.88
C LEU A 8 3.24 -0.44 7.88
N GLN A 9 2.95 -1.71 8.16
CA GLN A 9 1.97 -2.10 9.18
C GLN A 9 2.42 -1.68 10.58
N SER A 10 3.69 -1.88 10.91
CA SER A 10 4.29 -1.42 12.18
C SER A 10 4.22 0.11 12.30
N ILE A 11 4.59 0.85 11.26
CA ILE A 11 4.48 2.32 11.22
C ILE A 11 3.03 2.75 11.40
N SER A 12 2.08 2.14 10.68
CA SER A 12 0.65 2.47 10.80
C SER A 12 0.14 2.26 12.23
N LYS A 13 0.55 1.18 12.89
CA LYS A 13 0.20 0.90 14.29
C LYS A 13 0.79 1.97 15.22
N ASN A 14 2.07 2.27 15.04
CA ASN A 14 2.79 3.25 15.83
C ASN A 14 2.23 4.67 15.67
N LEU A 15 1.81 5.05 14.46
CA LEU A 15 1.14 6.33 14.20
C LEU A 15 -0.14 6.45 15.02
N TYR A 16 -0.94 5.38 15.09
CA TYR A 16 -2.16 5.35 15.88
C TYR A 16 -1.90 5.37 17.39
N GLU A 17 -0.96 4.56 17.89
CA GLU A 17 -0.74 4.38 19.33
C GLU A 17 0.12 5.48 19.97
N MET A 18 1.09 6.05 19.23
CA MET A 18 2.12 6.92 19.81
C MET A 18 1.98 8.39 19.45
N SER A 19 1.08 8.76 18.53
CA SER A 19 0.90 10.17 18.15
C SER A 19 0.11 10.94 19.21
N ASN A 20 0.65 12.10 19.60
CA ASN A 20 0.04 12.99 20.60
C ASN A 20 -1.16 13.80 20.07
N CYS A 21 -1.43 13.78 18.75
CA CYS A 21 -2.56 14.48 18.15
C CYS A 21 -3.35 13.56 17.21
N GLY A 22 -4.65 13.84 17.04
CA GLY A 22 -5.56 13.02 16.23
C GLY A 22 -5.18 12.96 14.74
N LEU A 23 -4.49 13.98 14.22
CA LEU A 23 -3.95 13.96 12.85
C LEU A 23 -2.91 12.86 12.69
N GLY A 24 -1.97 12.74 13.62
CA GLY A 24 -0.96 11.68 13.61
C GLY A 24 -1.59 10.29 13.74
N GLN A 25 -2.60 10.16 14.60
CA GLN A 25 -3.33 8.90 14.79
C GLN A 25 -4.05 8.45 13.51
N THR A 26 -4.61 9.40 12.76
CA THR A 26 -5.35 9.12 11.53
C THR A 26 -4.44 8.93 10.31
N ALA A 27 -3.20 9.43 10.35
CA ALA A 27 -2.25 9.31 9.24
C ALA A 27 -1.95 7.86 8.84
N GLY A 28 -2.10 6.90 9.76
CA GLY A 28 -1.96 5.46 9.47
C GLY A 28 -3.20 4.83 8.80
N ALA A 29 -4.37 5.47 8.83
CA ALA A 29 -5.61 4.87 8.31
C ALA A 29 -5.52 4.47 6.83
N PRO A 30 -4.96 5.29 5.91
CA PRO A 30 -4.82 4.89 4.51
C PRO A 30 -3.98 3.61 4.31
N LEU A 31 -2.94 3.41 5.13
CA LEU A 31 -2.10 2.20 5.07
C LEU A 31 -2.86 0.97 5.54
N ARG A 32 -3.63 1.09 6.62
CA ARG A 32 -4.47 -0.02 7.11
C ARG A 32 -5.56 -0.36 6.11
N ASP A 33 -6.26 0.64 5.60
CA ASP A 33 -7.43 0.43 4.75
C ASP A 33 -7.02 -0.13 3.37
N ILE A 34 -5.91 0.34 2.79
CA ILE A 34 -5.41 -0.20 1.53
C ILE A 34 -4.97 -1.67 1.67
N LEU A 35 -4.30 -2.03 2.77
CA LEU A 35 -3.88 -3.40 3.01
C LEU A 35 -5.03 -4.34 3.38
N THR A 36 -6.13 -3.80 3.92
CA THR A 36 -7.32 -4.57 4.29
C THR A 36 -8.20 -4.83 3.07
N HIS A 37 -8.45 -3.81 2.25
CA HIS A 37 -9.43 -3.89 1.16
C HIS A 37 -8.81 -4.15 -0.21
N PHE A 38 -7.54 -3.77 -0.42
CA PHE A 38 -6.87 -3.81 -1.73
C PHE A 38 -5.60 -4.65 -1.70
N ARG A 39 -5.54 -5.67 -0.83
CA ARG A 39 -4.32 -6.47 -0.64
C ARG A 39 -3.80 -7.11 -1.93
N ALA A 40 -4.69 -7.67 -2.73
CA ALA A 40 -4.34 -8.34 -3.98
C ALA A 40 -3.67 -7.37 -4.98
N GLU A 41 -4.17 -6.14 -5.05
CA GLU A 41 -3.61 -5.09 -5.89
C GLU A 41 -2.21 -4.68 -5.39
N VAL A 42 -2.05 -4.45 -4.10
CA VAL A 42 -0.73 -4.12 -3.51
C VAL A 42 0.30 -5.24 -3.74
N ASP A 43 -0.12 -6.49 -3.56
CA ASP A 43 0.72 -7.67 -3.81
C ASP A 43 1.12 -7.78 -5.29
N ALA A 44 0.21 -7.51 -6.23
CA ALA A 44 0.50 -7.49 -7.66
C ALA A 44 1.50 -6.38 -8.02
N HIS A 45 1.34 -5.18 -7.45
CA HIS A 45 2.30 -4.08 -7.62
C HIS A 45 3.70 -4.47 -7.13
N ILE A 46 3.82 -5.21 -6.03
CA ILE A 46 5.10 -5.58 -5.43
C ILE A 46 5.75 -6.75 -6.16
N LYS A 47 5.01 -7.84 -6.38
CA LYS A 47 5.51 -9.12 -6.90
C LYS A 47 5.63 -9.12 -8.42
N LEU A 48 4.58 -8.66 -9.09
CA LEU A 48 4.44 -8.75 -10.55
C LEU A 48 4.85 -7.46 -11.26
N LYS A 49 5.00 -6.35 -10.52
CA LYS A 49 5.25 -5.01 -11.08
C LYS A 49 4.17 -4.59 -12.09
N VAL A 50 2.94 -5.03 -11.85
CA VAL A 50 1.76 -4.80 -12.70
C VAL A 50 0.66 -4.15 -11.87
N CYS A 51 -0.07 -3.21 -12.49
CA CYS A 51 -1.26 -2.59 -11.92
C CYS A 51 -2.50 -3.28 -12.52
N PRO A 52 -3.27 -4.07 -11.75
CA PRO A 52 -4.50 -4.69 -12.27
C PRO A 52 -5.52 -3.67 -12.77
N ALA A 53 -5.56 -2.48 -12.16
CA ALA A 53 -6.44 -1.39 -12.56
C ALA A 53 -5.95 -0.62 -13.81
N GLY A 54 -4.70 -0.84 -14.25
CA GLY A 54 -4.13 -0.19 -15.43
C GLY A 54 -3.94 1.33 -15.32
N VAL A 55 -4.00 1.90 -14.11
CA VAL A 55 -3.92 3.36 -13.89
C VAL A 55 -2.52 3.84 -13.49
N CYS A 56 -1.69 2.97 -12.92
CA CYS A 56 -0.34 3.34 -12.47
C CYS A 56 0.64 3.29 -13.65
N SER A 57 1.46 4.32 -13.79
CA SER A 57 2.56 4.40 -14.77
C SER A 57 3.74 3.49 -14.40
N MET A 58 3.49 2.19 -14.28
CA MET A 58 4.50 1.19 -13.97
C MET A 58 5.11 0.61 -15.23
N SER A 59 6.42 0.35 -15.19
CA SER A 59 7.18 -0.21 -16.31
C SER A 59 6.69 -1.59 -16.78
N GLY A 60 5.94 -2.33 -15.96
CA GLY A 60 5.42 -3.67 -16.28
C GLY A 60 4.18 -3.71 -17.17
N GLN A 61 3.63 -2.57 -17.58
CA GLN A 61 2.51 -2.50 -18.53
C GLN A 61 2.70 -1.33 -19.50
N SER A 62 3.42 -1.57 -20.60
CA SER A 62 3.28 -0.73 -21.79
C SER A 62 2.47 -1.39 -22.90
N ASN A 63 2.12 -2.69 -22.83
CA ASN A 63 1.56 -3.35 -24.02
C ASN A 63 0.81 -4.70 -23.81
N LEU A 64 -0.14 -4.79 -22.85
CA LEU A 64 -0.96 -6.02 -22.71
C LEU A 64 -2.35 -5.93 -23.37
N TYR A 65 -2.67 -4.82 -24.01
CA TYR A 65 -3.95 -4.59 -24.71
C TYR A 65 -3.80 -3.91 -26.08
N LEU A 66 -2.61 -3.97 -26.69
CA LEU A 66 -2.36 -3.66 -28.11
C LEU A 66 -1.61 -4.81 -28.77
#